data_AF-A0A4R8FHN8-F1
#
_entry.id   AF-A0A4R8FHN8-F1
#
_cell.length_a   1.000
_cell.length_b   1.000
_cell.length_c   1.000
_cell.angle_alpha   90.00
_cell.angle_beta   90.00
_cell.angle_gamma   90.00
#
_symmetry.space_group_name_H-M   'P 1'
#
loop_
_entity.id
_entity.type
_entity.pdbx_description
1 polymer ?
#
loop_
_entity_poly.entity_id
_entity_poly.type
_entity_poly.pdbx_seq_one_letter_code
_entity_poly.pdbx_strand_id
1 'polypeptide(L)'
;MQIHVMQGGLESFLDRLQRATTLEDLYRATEDLRDRYGVFHVVYHWVNSVGERYGAGTYSTEWVDRYLDRDYLMIDPVIFGCYSRFHPVDWKELDWSTKASRAFLEDAIAHGLGNQGVSIPLHGPKGQFALFTVNDSCSDVSWDMFKQLNLRDLILIAHDFNKKALELEQAADPAPRAALSPRELSAMTLLAKGMSRAQAAQELSISEHTLRVYVETARHKLGALNTTHAVARALSAGLIVV
;
A
#
# COMPACT_ATOMS: atom_id res chain seq x y z
N MET A 1 33.12 -17.99 -5.52
CA MET A 1 33.30 -16.76 -6.32
C MET A 1 32.05 -16.50 -7.18
N GLN A 2 30.86 -16.34 -6.56
CA GLN A 2 29.60 -16.09 -7.29
C GLN A 2 28.62 -15.14 -6.57
N ILE A 3 28.91 -14.71 -5.34
CA ILE A 3 28.03 -13.81 -4.57
C ILE A 3 28.17 -12.35 -5.04
N HIS A 4 29.34 -11.96 -5.57
CA HIS A 4 29.62 -10.57 -5.95
C HIS A 4 29.00 -10.12 -7.29
N VAL A 5 28.58 -11.05 -8.16
CA VAL A 5 28.02 -10.70 -9.48
C VAL A 5 26.52 -10.36 -9.39
N MET A 6 25.78 -10.90 -8.41
CA MET A 6 24.36 -10.57 -8.22
C MET A 6 24.14 -9.21 -7.54
N GLN A 7 25.03 -8.80 -6.62
CA GLN A 7 24.88 -7.51 -5.90
C GLN A 7 24.92 -6.30 -6.83
N GLY A 8 25.84 -6.29 -7.82
CA GLY A 8 25.91 -5.19 -8.80
C GLY A 8 24.69 -5.08 -9.71
N GLY A 9 23.95 -6.19 -9.89
CA GLY A 9 22.72 -6.21 -10.68
C GLY A 9 21.53 -5.56 -9.97
N LEU A 10 21.39 -5.81 -8.66
CA LEU A 10 20.34 -5.21 -7.83
C LEU A 10 20.59 -3.72 -7.63
N GLU A 11 21.79 -3.34 -7.19
CA GLU A 11 22.15 -1.93 -6.94
C GLU A 11 21.92 -1.08 -8.19
N SER A 12 22.38 -1.53 -9.36
CA SER A 12 22.16 -0.85 -10.64
C SER A 12 20.67 -0.71 -10.99
N PHE A 13 19.84 -1.70 -10.67
CA PHE A 13 18.39 -1.59 -10.87
C PHE A 13 17.78 -0.55 -9.93
N LEU A 14 18.09 -0.60 -8.63
CA LEU A 14 17.58 0.37 -7.66
C LEU A 14 18.00 1.80 -8.03
N ASP A 15 19.24 1.97 -8.48
CA ASP A 15 19.77 3.22 -8.99
C ASP A 15 18.99 3.77 -10.20
N ARG A 16 18.59 2.89 -11.14
CA ARG A 16 17.75 3.29 -12.29
C ARG A 16 16.33 3.64 -11.84
N LEU A 17 15.75 2.84 -10.94
CA LEU A 17 14.43 3.08 -10.36
C LEU A 17 14.38 4.43 -9.63
N GLN A 18 15.43 4.78 -8.87
CA GLN A 18 15.50 6.08 -8.19
C GLN A 18 15.65 7.28 -9.14
N ARG A 19 16.01 7.06 -10.42
CA ARG A 19 16.04 8.10 -11.46
C ARG A 19 14.73 8.21 -12.25
N ALA A 20 13.75 7.36 -12.00
CA ALA A 20 12.43 7.47 -12.62
C ALA A 20 11.79 8.84 -12.33
N THR A 21 11.16 9.42 -13.35
CA THR A 21 10.50 10.74 -13.28
C THR A 21 9.04 10.69 -13.69
N THR A 22 8.60 9.57 -14.25
CA THR A 22 7.24 9.37 -14.75
C THR A 22 6.67 8.02 -14.29
N LEU A 23 5.36 7.87 -14.39
CA LEU A 23 4.69 6.59 -14.12
C LEU A 23 5.06 5.53 -15.15
N GLU A 24 5.29 5.94 -16.41
CA GLU A 24 5.79 5.09 -17.49
C GLU A 24 7.15 4.45 -17.14
N ASP A 25 8.04 5.20 -16.48
CA ASP A 25 9.32 4.65 -16.00
C ASP A 25 9.12 3.52 -14.97
N LEU A 26 8.06 3.61 -14.15
CA LEU A 26 7.71 2.57 -13.20
C LEU A 26 7.12 1.34 -13.90
N TYR A 27 6.28 1.49 -14.93
CA TYR A 27 5.83 0.35 -15.75
C TYR A 27 7.01 -0.40 -16.37
N ARG A 28 7.95 0.32 -17.00
CA ARG A 28 9.17 -0.28 -17.57
C ARG A 28 10.01 -0.98 -16.52
N ALA A 29 10.10 -0.42 -15.31
CA ALA A 29 10.79 -1.07 -14.22
C ALA A 29 10.13 -2.41 -13.84
N THR A 30 8.79 -2.52 -13.88
CA THR A 30 8.11 -3.81 -13.66
C THR A 30 8.35 -4.81 -14.78
N GLU A 31 8.41 -4.37 -16.04
CA GLU A 31 8.75 -5.22 -17.18
C GLU A 31 10.19 -5.75 -17.09
N ASP A 32 11.16 -4.87 -16.79
CA ASP A 32 12.56 -5.23 -16.56
C ASP A 32 12.69 -6.30 -15.45
N LEU A 33 11.93 -6.17 -14.36
CA LEU A 33 11.94 -7.12 -13.26
C LEU A 33 11.31 -8.45 -13.65
N ARG A 34 10.17 -8.44 -14.34
CA ARG A 34 9.53 -9.64 -14.88
C ARG A 34 10.52 -10.45 -15.71
N ASP A 35 11.16 -9.79 -16.66
CA ASP A 35 12.08 -10.42 -17.61
C ASP A 35 13.37 -10.90 -16.92
N ARG A 36 13.88 -10.12 -15.96
CA ARG A 36 15.07 -10.51 -15.15
C ARG A 36 14.82 -11.73 -14.29
N TYR A 37 13.68 -11.78 -13.60
CA TYR A 37 13.36 -12.87 -12.69
C TYR A 37 12.74 -14.08 -13.40
N GLY A 38 12.33 -13.92 -14.67
CA GLY A 38 11.72 -14.99 -15.46
C GLY A 38 10.36 -15.42 -14.91
N VAL A 39 9.62 -14.47 -14.34
CA VAL A 39 8.30 -14.66 -13.73
C VAL A 39 7.20 -14.22 -14.68
N PHE A 40 5.95 -14.62 -14.43
CA PHE A 40 4.84 -14.21 -15.30
C PHE A 40 4.53 -12.72 -15.15
N HIS A 41 4.39 -12.26 -13.90
CA HIS A 41 4.06 -10.86 -13.66
C HIS A 41 4.75 -10.25 -12.44
N VAL A 42 4.93 -8.93 -12.53
CA VAL A 42 5.36 -8.06 -11.44
C VAL A 42 4.40 -6.88 -11.43
N VAL A 43 3.82 -6.58 -10.27
CA VAL A 43 2.82 -5.52 -10.13
C VAL A 43 3.05 -4.76 -8.83
N TYR A 44 3.10 -3.44 -8.94
CA TYR A 44 2.97 -2.51 -7.83
C TYR A 44 1.61 -1.82 -7.94
N HIS A 45 0.77 -1.89 -6.92
CA HIS A 45 -0.50 -1.16 -6.91
C HIS A 45 -0.80 -0.56 -5.55
N TRP A 46 -1.47 0.59 -5.58
CA TRP A 46 -1.92 1.30 -4.38
C TRP A 46 -3.43 1.10 -4.18
N VAL A 47 -3.77 0.49 -3.06
CA VAL A 47 -5.13 0.33 -2.57
C VAL A 47 -5.57 1.58 -1.79
N ASN A 48 -6.64 2.23 -2.24
CA ASN A 48 -7.30 3.31 -1.53
C ASN A 48 -8.77 2.94 -1.25
N SER A 49 -9.37 3.49 -0.20
CA SER A 49 -10.77 3.27 0.18
C SER A 49 -11.80 3.76 -0.86
N VAL A 50 -11.36 4.55 -1.86
CA VAL A 50 -12.16 4.99 -3.03
C VAL A 50 -11.77 4.22 -4.31
N GLY A 51 -11.08 3.08 -4.19
CA GLY A 51 -10.60 2.25 -5.31
C GLY A 51 -9.10 2.43 -5.62
N GLU A 52 -8.61 1.69 -6.61
CA GLU A 52 -7.23 1.77 -7.09
C GLU A 52 -6.98 3.14 -7.75
N ARG A 53 -5.98 3.89 -7.26
CA ARG A 53 -5.59 5.17 -7.89
C ARG A 53 -4.41 5.02 -8.83
N TYR A 54 -3.60 3.98 -8.64
CA TYR A 54 -2.35 3.81 -9.37
C TYR A 54 -1.85 2.36 -9.27
N GLY A 55 -1.58 1.75 -10.42
CA GLY A 55 -0.90 0.47 -10.51
C GLY A 55 0.09 0.48 -11.66
N ALA A 56 1.36 0.21 -11.38
CA ALA A 56 2.36 -0.09 -12.40
C ALA A 56 2.58 -1.60 -12.40
N GLY A 57 2.39 -2.25 -13.53
CA GLY A 57 2.55 -3.69 -13.56
C GLY A 57 2.35 -4.29 -14.94
N THR A 58 2.58 -5.59 -15.01
CA THR A 58 2.62 -6.33 -16.27
C THR A 58 1.35 -7.17 -16.52
N TYR A 59 0.29 -6.98 -15.74
CA TYR A 59 -1.01 -7.61 -16.03
C TYR A 59 -1.58 -7.09 -17.35
N SER A 60 -2.30 -7.95 -18.07
CA SER A 60 -3.00 -7.54 -19.29
C SER A 60 -4.11 -6.55 -18.96
N THR A 61 -4.40 -5.63 -19.89
CA THR A 61 -5.54 -4.71 -19.74
C THR A 61 -6.86 -5.47 -19.61
N GLU A 62 -7.02 -6.58 -20.34
CA GLU A 62 -8.19 -7.47 -20.21
C GLU A 62 -8.39 -7.96 -18.77
N TRP A 63 -7.33 -8.39 -18.10
CA TRP A 63 -7.43 -8.82 -16.72
C TRP A 63 -7.75 -7.66 -15.77
N VAL A 64 -7.10 -6.51 -15.95
CA VAL A 64 -7.36 -5.31 -15.13
C VAL A 64 -8.81 -4.87 -15.25
N ASP A 65 -9.34 -4.76 -16.47
CA ASP A 65 -10.73 -4.37 -16.73
C ASP A 65 -11.69 -5.38 -16.08
N ARG A 66 -11.40 -6.67 -16.23
CA ARG A 66 -12.19 -7.73 -15.62
C ARG A 66 -12.16 -7.68 -14.08
N TYR A 67 -11.01 -7.39 -13.48
CA TYR A 67 -10.88 -7.28 -12.03
C TYR A 67 -11.75 -6.16 -11.46
N LEU A 68 -11.81 -5.03 -12.16
CA LEU A 68 -12.66 -3.89 -11.81
C LEU A 68 -14.15 -4.19 -12.04
N ASP A 69 -14.50 -4.75 -13.20
CA ASP A 69 -15.89 -5.08 -13.55
C ASP A 69 -16.52 -6.10 -12.59
N ARG A 70 -15.70 -7.01 -12.06
CA ARG A 70 -16.13 -8.04 -11.11
C ARG A 70 -16.05 -7.61 -9.64
N ASP A 71 -15.56 -6.40 -9.37
CA ASP A 71 -15.32 -5.86 -8.03
C ASP A 71 -14.50 -6.84 -7.16
N TYR A 72 -13.45 -7.42 -7.76
CA TYR A 72 -12.65 -8.45 -7.08
C TYR A 72 -11.92 -7.93 -5.85
N LEU A 73 -11.66 -6.62 -5.79
CA LEU A 73 -11.10 -5.95 -4.61
C LEU A 73 -11.83 -6.32 -3.31
N MET A 74 -13.16 -6.48 -3.37
CA MET A 74 -14.00 -6.77 -2.20
C MET A 74 -13.92 -8.21 -1.70
N ILE A 75 -13.35 -9.13 -2.48
CA ILE A 75 -13.25 -10.55 -2.15
C ILE A 75 -11.83 -11.13 -2.26
N ASP A 76 -10.85 -10.31 -2.68
CA ASP A 76 -9.48 -10.72 -2.94
C ASP A 76 -8.72 -11.06 -1.63
N PRO A 77 -8.38 -12.34 -1.39
CA PRO A 77 -7.65 -12.74 -0.18
C PRO A 77 -6.26 -12.11 -0.10
N VAL A 78 -5.64 -11.72 -1.21
CA VAL A 78 -4.33 -11.06 -1.23
C VAL A 78 -4.43 -9.70 -0.57
N ILE A 79 -5.46 -8.92 -0.89
CA ILE A 79 -5.70 -7.61 -0.29
C ILE A 79 -5.92 -7.74 1.22
N PHE A 80 -6.89 -8.57 1.63
CA PHE A 80 -7.23 -8.73 3.05
C PHE A 80 -6.09 -9.37 3.86
N GLY A 81 -5.43 -10.36 3.28
CA GLY A 81 -4.30 -11.04 3.91
C GLY A 81 -3.10 -10.14 4.09
N CYS A 82 -2.84 -9.21 3.17
CA CYS A 82 -1.72 -8.30 3.27
C CYS A 82 -2.04 -7.05 4.10
N TYR A 83 -3.30 -6.59 4.14
CA TYR A 83 -3.69 -5.34 4.82
C TYR A 83 -3.28 -5.26 6.31
N SER A 84 -3.23 -6.42 6.98
CA SER A 84 -2.91 -6.53 8.41
C SER A 84 -1.53 -7.11 8.70
N ARG A 85 -0.71 -7.36 7.66
CA ARG A 85 0.61 -8.01 7.79
C ARG A 85 1.70 -7.04 7.37
N PHE A 86 2.89 -7.18 7.97
CA PHE A 86 4.07 -6.36 7.58
C PHE A 86 5.09 -7.14 6.74
N HIS A 87 5.11 -8.47 6.88
CA HIS A 87 6.02 -9.36 6.15
C HIS A 87 5.42 -9.75 4.79
N PRO A 88 6.27 -10.15 3.83
CA PRO A 88 5.81 -10.75 2.58
C PRO A 88 4.86 -11.92 2.85
N VAL A 89 3.83 -12.03 2.02
CA VAL A 89 2.78 -13.04 2.15
C VAL A 89 2.80 -13.92 0.91
N ASP A 90 3.05 -15.21 1.11
CA ASP A 90 2.82 -16.20 0.06
C ASP A 90 1.32 -16.39 -0.13
N TRP A 91 0.86 -16.40 -1.39
CA TRP A 91 -0.54 -16.61 -1.72
C TRP A 91 -1.08 -17.92 -1.15
N LYS A 92 -0.27 -18.96 -1.00
CA LYS A 92 -0.69 -20.24 -0.42
C LYS A 92 -0.96 -20.22 1.08
N GLU A 93 -0.52 -19.17 1.77
CA GLU A 93 -0.80 -18.96 3.20
C GLU A 93 -2.09 -18.15 3.42
N LEU A 94 -2.79 -17.78 2.35
CA LEU A 94 -4.04 -17.03 2.40
C LEU A 94 -5.26 -17.95 2.51
N ASP A 95 -6.35 -17.39 3.01
CA ASP A 95 -7.63 -18.10 3.09
C ASP A 95 -8.37 -18.08 1.76
N TRP A 96 -8.24 -19.17 1.00
CA TRP A 96 -8.99 -19.43 -0.23
C TRP A 96 -10.22 -20.32 0.00
N SER A 97 -10.72 -20.48 1.23
CA SER A 97 -11.77 -21.47 1.52
C SER A 97 -13.15 -21.06 0.96
N THR A 98 -13.42 -19.76 0.88
CA THR A 98 -14.71 -19.25 0.44
C THR A 98 -15.00 -19.60 -1.02
N LYS A 99 -16.28 -19.71 -1.39
CA LYS A 99 -16.66 -19.96 -2.78
C LYS A 99 -16.24 -18.81 -3.71
N ALA A 100 -16.34 -17.58 -3.22
CA ALA A 100 -16.00 -16.38 -3.99
C ALA A 100 -14.49 -16.31 -4.25
N SER A 101 -13.65 -16.52 -3.24
CA SER A 101 -12.20 -16.50 -3.40
C SER A 101 -11.68 -17.62 -4.29
N ARG A 102 -12.27 -18.83 -4.25
CA ARG A 102 -11.92 -19.90 -5.20
C ARG A 102 -12.27 -19.56 -6.64
N ALA A 103 -13.48 -19.04 -6.87
CA ALA A 103 -13.90 -18.62 -8.20
C ALA A 103 -13.01 -17.49 -8.74
N PHE A 104 -12.59 -16.56 -7.88
CA PHE A 104 -11.62 -15.52 -8.24
C PHE A 104 -10.26 -16.12 -8.62
N LEU A 105 -9.71 -17.06 -7.84
CA LEU A 105 -8.45 -17.71 -8.15
C LEU A 105 -8.49 -18.49 -9.48
N GLU A 106 -9.55 -19.26 -9.70
CA GLU A 106 -9.77 -19.99 -10.95
C GLU A 106 -9.80 -19.05 -12.16
N ASP A 107 -10.47 -17.91 -12.01
CA ASP A 107 -10.56 -16.89 -13.03
C ASP A 107 -9.21 -16.20 -13.27
N ALA A 108 -8.46 -15.86 -12.22
CA ALA A 108 -7.10 -15.31 -12.32
C ALA A 108 -6.16 -16.26 -13.07
N ILE A 109 -6.20 -17.56 -12.74
CA ILE A 109 -5.41 -18.59 -13.43
C ILE A 109 -5.80 -18.66 -14.91
N ALA A 110 -7.09 -18.63 -15.23
CA ALA A 110 -7.58 -18.68 -16.61
C ALA A 110 -7.13 -17.47 -17.46
N HIS A 111 -6.80 -16.35 -16.83
CA HIS A 111 -6.31 -15.13 -17.49
C HIS A 111 -4.80 -14.94 -17.34
N GLY A 112 -4.06 -15.99 -16.97
CA GLY A 112 -2.60 -16.02 -17.05
C GLY A 112 -1.86 -15.54 -15.81
N LEU A 113 -2.52 -15.30 -14.68
CA LEU A 113 -1.82 -14.91 -13.45
C LEU A 113 -1.11 -16.08 -12.77
N GLY A 114 -1.51 -17.31 -13.07
CA GLY A 114 -0.95 -18.49 -12.43
C GLY A 114 -1.42 -18.65 -10.97
N ASN A 115 -0.86 -19.65 -10.31
CA ASN A 115 -1.29 -20.12 -8.99
C ASN A 115 -0.28 -19.83 -7.88
N GLN A 116 0.91 -19.33 -8.23
CA GLN A 116 1.95 -18.96 -7.28
C GLN A 116 2.03 -17.44 -7.19
N GLY A 117 2.23 -16.92 -6.00
CA GLY A 117 2.51 -15.51 -5.84
C GLY A 117 3.00 -15.15 -4.44
N VAL A 118 3.71 -14.03 -4.38
CA VAL A 118 4.13 -13.39 -3.14
C VAL A 118 3.80 -11.91 -3.23
N SER A 119 3.17 -11.38 -2.19
CA SER A 119 2.80 -9.98 -2.09
C SER A 119 3.48 -9.35 -0.88
N ILE A 120 4.12 -8.21 -1.08
CA ILE A 120 4.84 -7.45 -0.06
C ILE A 120 4.00 -6.23 0.30
N PRO A 121 3.43 -6.18 1.52
CA PRO A 121 2.67 -5.03 1.99
C PRO A 121 3.58 -3.84 2.28
N LEU A 122 3.15 -2.66 1.83
CA LEU A 122 3.91 -1.41 1.92
C LEU A 122 2.99 -0.32 2.49
N HIS A 123 3.32 0.17 3.67
CA HIS A 123 2.56 1.22 4.34
C HIS A 123 3.28 2.56 4.23
N GLY A 124 2.60 3.56 3.68
CA GLY A 124 3.14 4.91 3.57
C GLY A 124 2.87 5.77 4.82
N PRO A 125 3.64 6.85 5.01
CA PRO A 125 3.59 7.69 6.21
C PRO A 125 2.27 8.47 6.36
N LYS A 126 1.46 8.59 5.30
CA LYS A 126 0.14 9.26 5.31
C LYS A 126 -1.00 8.25 5.17
N GLY A 127 -0.79 7.02 5.63
CA GLY A 127 -1.80 5.94 5.63
C GLY A 127 -2.03 5.32 4.26
N GLN A 128 -1.09 5.50 3.33
CA GLN A 128 -1.11 4.76 2.07
C GLN A 128 -0.91 3.26 2.33
N PHE A 129 -1.59 2.42 1.58
CA PHE A 129 -1.39 0.98 1.58
C PHE A 129 -1.17 0.49 0.15
N ALA A 130 0.03 0.03 -0.15
CA ALA A 130 0.41 -0.49 -1.45
C ALA A 130 0.87 -1.93 -1.33
N LEU A 131 0.83 -2.62 -2.46
CA LEU A 131 1.31 -3.99 -2.60
C LEU A 131 2.27 -4.07 -3.76
N PHE A 132 3.39 -4.74 -3.51
CA PHE A 132 4.30 -5.19 -4.55
C PHE A 132 4.19 -6.71 -4.67
N THR A 133 3.77 -7.18 -5.83
CA THR A 133 3.39 -8.57 -6.08
C THR A 133 4.23 -9.14 -7.20
N VAL A 134 4.67 -10.38 -7.01
CA VAL A 134 5.30 -11.21 -8.04
C VAL A 134 4.55 -12.54 -8.10
N ASN A 135 4.20 -13.00 -9.29
CA ASN A 135 3.43 -14.22 -9.49
C ASN A 135 3.85 -15.01 -10.73
N ASP A 136 3.53 -16.31 -10.71
CA ASP A 136 3.94 -17.31 -11.69
C ASP A 136 2.96 -18.51 -11.70
N SER A 137 3.10 -19.44 -12.65
CA SER A 137 2.40 -20.73 -12.70
C SER A 137 3.33 -21.94 -12.51
N CYS A 138 4.57 -21.74 -12.04
CA CYS A 138 5.53 -22.81 -11.84
C CYS A 138 5.16 -23.78 -10.70
N SER A 139 5.91 -24.87 -10.59
CA SER A 139 5.71 -25.87 -9.53
C SER A 139 6.04 -25.31 -8.14
N ASP A 140 5.47 -25.91 -7.10
CA ASP A 140 5.69 -25.54 -5.70
C ASP A 140 7.17 -25.55 -5.32
N VAL A 141 7.91 -26.57 -5.77
CA VAL A 141 9.34 -26.71 -5.52
C VAL A 141 10.12 -25.57 -6.18
N SER A 142 9.78 -25.25 -7.43
CA SER A 142 10.40 -24.13 -8.16
C SER A 142 10.11 -22.78 -7.49
N TRP A 143 8.88 -22.59 -7.03
CA TRP A 143 8.46 -21.36 -6.35
C TRP A 143 9.16 -21.18 -5.00
N ASP A 144 9.28 -22.26 -4.22
CA ASP A 144 10.01 -22.23 -2.94
C ASP A 144 11.48 -21.87 -3.13
N MET A 145 12.14 -22.45 -4.15
CA MET A 145 13.51 -22.07 -4.51
C MET A 145 13.61 -20.61 -4.94
N PHE A 146 12.67 -20.14 -5.76
CA PHE A 146 12.61 -18.74 -6.19
C PHE A 146 12.53 -17.78 -5.00
N LYS A 147 11.61 -18.03 -4.06
CA LYS A 147 11.46 -17.20 -2.85
C LYS A 147 12.73 -17.23 -1.99
N GLN A 148 13.32 -18.41 -1.76
CA GLN A 148 14.54 -18.52 -0.93
C GLN A 148 15.70 -17.69 -1.49
N LEU A 149 15.82 -17.62 -2.82
CA LEU A 149 16.89 -16.88 -3.48
C LEU A 149 16.61 -15.38 -3.56
N ASN A 150 15.37 -14.99 -3.85
CA ASN A 150 15.07 -13.63 -4.32
C ASN A 150 14.28 -12.77 -3.32
N LEU A 151 13.68 -13.34 -2.27
CA LEU A 151 12.74 -12.59 -1.42
C LEU A 151 13.36 -11.37 -0.74
N ARG A 152 14.64 -11.43 -0.36
CA ARG A 152 15.35 -10.29 0.24
C ARG A 152 15.48 -9.12 -0.74
N ASP A 153 15.83 -9.42 -1.98
CA ASP A 153 15.98 -8.43 -3.05
C ASP A 153 14.61 -7.85 -3.42
N LEU A 154 13.57 -8.70 -3.50
CA LEU A 154 12.21 -8.27 -3.76
C LEU A 154 11.68 -7.33 -2.66
N ILE A 155 12.03 -7.55 -1.39
CA ILE A 155 11.69 -6.62 -0.29
C ILE A 155 12.33 -5.25 -0.50
N LEU A 156 13.62 -5.21 -0.86
CA LEU A 156 14.33 -3.94 -1.11
C LEU A 156 13.73 -3.22 -2.31
N ILE A 157 13.53 -3.95 -3.42
CA ILE A 157 12.88 -3.44 -4.62
C ILE A 157 11.50 -2.87 -4.30
N ALA A 158 10.65 -3.60 -3.57
CA ALA A 158 9.31 -3.17 -3.20
C ALA A 158 9.34 -1.84 -2.43
N HIS A 159 10.27 -1.69 -1.47
CA HIS A 159 10.40 -0.45 -0.70
C HIS A 159 10.88 0.73 -1.54
N ASP A 160 11.89 0.53 -2.39
CA ASP A 160 12.38 1.58 -3.28
C ASP A 160 11.34 1.99 -4.33
N PHE A 161 10.56 1.02 -4.81
CA PHE A 161 9.45 1.25 -5.74
C PHE A 161 8.37 2.09 -5.07
N ASN A 162 7.96 1.73 -3.85
CA ASN A 162 6.98 2.49 -3.09
C ASN A 162 7.46 3.91 -2.78
N LYS A 163 8.72 4.06 -2.35
CA LYS A 163 9.32 5.38 -2.12
C LYS A 163 9.23 6.24 -3.37
N LYS A 164 9.63 5.71 -4.53
CA LYS A 164 9.59 6.46 -5.79
C LYS A 164 8.17 6.79 -6.24
N ALA A 165 7.23 5.84 -6.13
CA ALA A 165 5.83 6.07 -6.45
C ALA A 165 5.22 7.19 -5.59
N LEU A 166 5.54 7.23 -4.29
CA LEU A 166 5.10 8.29 -3.38
C LEU A 166 5.73 9.66 -3.70
N GLU A 167 6.98 9.71 -4.16
CA GLU A 167 7.62 10.95 -4.63
C GLU A 167 6.90 11.52 -5.86
N LEU A 168 6.56 10.65 -6.82
CA LEU A 168 5.84 11.05 -8.04
C LEU A 168 4.40 11.51 -7.73
N GLU A 169 3.71 10.86 -6.79
CA GLU A 169 2.38 11.30 -6.33
C GLU A 169 2.42 12.67 -5.66
N GLN A 170 3.38 12.91 -4.77
CA GLN A 170 3.52 14.18 -4.07
C GLN A 170 3.87 15.34 -5.01
N ALA A 171 4.66 15.06 -6.06
CA ALA A 171 4.94 16.05 -7.10
C ALA A 171 3.67 16.45 -7.88
N ALA A 172 2.69 15.53 -8.00
CA ALA A 172 1.43 15.77 -8.69
C ALA A 172 0.38 16.52 -7.84
N ASP A 173 0.41 16.39 -6.51
CA ASP A 173 -0.47 17.13 -5.58
C ASP A 173 0.34 17.93 -4.54
N PRO A 174 0.87 19.12 -4.94
CA PRO A 174 1.74 19.92 -4.09
C PRO A 174 1.01 20.68 -2.98
N ALA A 175 -0.32 20.52 -2.83
CA ALA A 175 -1.08 21.29 -1.85
C ALA A 175 -0.61 20.93 -0.43
N PRO A 176 -0.01 21.88 0.33
CA PRO A 176 0.31 21.64 1.72
C PRO A 176 -1.01 21.50 2.47
N ARG A 177 -1.36 20.27 2.89
CA ARG A 177 -2.43 20.09 3.87
C ARG A 177 -2.03 20.89 5.10
N ALA A 178 -2.81 21.92 5.42
CA ALA A 178 -2.50 22.84 6.51
C ALA A 178 -2.24 22.05 7.80
N ALA A 179 -1.03 22.16 8.32
CA ALA A 179 -0.62 21.41 9.50
C ALA A 179 -1.50 21.79 10.71
N LEU A 180 -1.86 20.76 11.49
CA LEU A 180 -2.55 20.97 12.76
C LEU A 180 -1.58 21.64 13.74
N SER A 181 -2.07 22.60 14.52
CA SER A 181 -1.29 23.17 15.62
C SER A 181 -1.08 22.13 16.73
N PRO A 182 -0.07 22.28 17.61
CA PRO A 182 0.13 21.36 18.73
C PRO A 182 -1.12 21.18 19.59
N ARG A 183 -1.91 22.23 19.79
CA ARG A 183 -3.17 22.18 20.57
C ARG A 183 -4.29 21.46 19.82
N GLU A 184 -4.39 21.66 18.51
CA GLU A 184 -5.32 20.89 17.66
C GLU A 184 -4.97 19.40 17.67
N LEU A 185 -3.68 19.06 17.58
CA LEU A 185 -3.20 17.69 17.69
C LEU A 185 -3.57 17.07 19.04
N SER A 186 -3.27 17.76 20.15
CA SER A 186 -3.63 17.25 21.48
C SER A 186 -5.15 17.03 21.62
N ALA A 187 -5.96 17.96 21.12
CA ALA A 187 -7.42 17.80 21.13
C ALA A 187 -7.87 16.57 20.30
N MET A 188 -7.34 16.38 19.09
CA MET A 188 -7.66 15.22 18.26
C MET A 188 -7.21 13.91 18.93
N THR A 189 -6.00 13.86 19.52
CA THR A 189 -5.48 12.67 20.22
C THR A 189 -6.38 12.26 21.39
N LEU A 190 -6.81 13.21 22.23
CA LEU A 190 -7.67 12.88 23.38
C LEU A 190 -9.04 12.38 22.94
N LEU A 191 -9.62 13.00 21.91
CA LEU A 191 -10.88 12.50 21.33
C LEU A 191 -10.71 11.11 20.70
N ALA A 192 -9.58 10.85 20.07
CA ALA A 192 -9.27 9.55 19.50
C ALA A 192 -9.07 8.46 20.58
N LYS A 193 -8.62 8.83 21.78
CA LYS A 193 -8.61 7.96 22.98
C LYS A 193 -10.00 7.66 23.55
N GLY A 194 -11.06 8.19 22.93
CA GLY A 194 -12.44 8.01 23.39
C GLY A 194 -12.88 8.97 24.49
N MET A 195 -12.09 10.01 24.80
CA MET A 195 -12.49 11.00 25.79
C MET A 195 -13.65 11.86 25.28
N SER A 196 -14.59 12.17 26.18
CA SER A 196 -15.60 13.20 25.94
C SER A 196 -14.95 14.60 25.84
N ARG A 197 -15.68 15.57 25.27
CA ARG A 197 -15.22 16.96 25.17
C ARG A 197 -14.92 17.57 26.55
N ALA A 198 -15.73 17.27 27.56
CA ALA A 198 -15.51 17.74 28.93
C ALA A 198 -14.19 17.18 29.51
N GLN A 199 -13.97 15.86 29.38
CA GLN A 199 -12.74 15.21 29.84
C GLN A 199 -11.50 15.74 29.10
N ALA A 200 -11.57 15.88 27.78
CA ALA A 200 -10.45 16.38 26.99
C ALA A 200 -10.12 17.85 27.31
N ALA A 201 -11.14 18.68 27.57
CA ALA A 201 -10.94 20.08 27.97
C ALA A 201 -10.27 20.16 29.35
N GLN A 202 -10.72 19.33 30.29
CA GLN A 202 -10.13 19.20 31.62
C GLN A 202 -8.66 18.77 31.54
N GLU A 203 -8.35 17.72 30.77
CA GLU A 203 -6.99 17.21 30.58
C GLU A 203 -6.05 18.27 30.00
N LEU A 204 -6.54 19.10 29.07
CA LEU A 204 -5.76 20.19 28.48
C LEU A 204 -5.70 21.47 29.31
N SER A 205 -6.36 21.50 30.47
CA SER A 205 -6.52 22.70 31.31
C SER A 205 -7.10 23.90 30.55
N ILE A 206 -8.15 23.67 29.74
CA ILE A 206 -8.85 24.70 28.96
C ILE A 206 -10.37 24.60 29.14
N SER A 207 -11.11 25.61 28.69
CA SER A 207 -12.57 25.53 28.65
C SER A 207 -13.07 24.60 27.53
N GLU A 208 -14.25 24.00 27.71
CA GLU A 208 -14.91 23.24 26.63
C GLU A 208 -15.16 24.09 25.37
N HIS A 209 -15.39 25.39 25.55
CA HIS A 209 -15.51 26.34 24.45
C HIS A 209 -14.21 26.44 23.65
N THR A 210 -13.06 26.56 24.33
CA THR A 210 -11.73 26.59 23.70
C THR A 210 -11.43 25.28 22.99
N LEU A 211 -11.76 24.13 23.60
CA LEU A 211 -11.61 22.83 22.96
C LEU A 211 -12.44 22.75 21.67
N ARG A 212 -13.69 23.23 21.69
CA ARG A 212 -14.57 23.26 20.51
C ARG A 212 -13.92 24.02 19.36
N VAL A 213 -13.29 25.17 19.62
CA VAL A 213 -12.58 25.95 18.59
C VAL A 213 -11.43 25.15 17.99
N TYR A 214 -10.62 24.46 18.80
CA TYR A 214 -9.54 23.59 18.28
C TYR A 214 -10.08 22.44 17.43
N VAL A 215 -11.19 21.82 17.85
CA VAL A 215 -11.84 20.73 17.09
C VAL A 215 -12.40 21.22 15.76
N GLU A 216 -13.06 22.38 15.73
CA GLU A 216 -13.61 22.96 14.51
C GLU A 216 -12.51 23.38 13.53
N THR A 217 -11.44 23.98 14.04
CA THR A 217 -10.26 24.37 13.25
C THR A 217 -9.58 23.15 12.65
N ALA A 218 -9.35 22.10 13.46
CA ALA A 218 -8.78 20.84 12.99
C ALA A 218 -9.66 20.18 11.93
N ARG A 219 -10.98 20.12 12.17
CA ARG A 219 -11.96 19.57 11.21
C ARG A 219 -11.88 20.29 9.86
N HIS A 220 -11.82 21.62 9.87
CA HIS A 220 -11.72 22.42 8.65
C HIS A 220 -10.39 22.16 7.92
N LYS A 221 -9.25 22.19 8.62
CA LYS A 221 -7.93 21.90 8.04
C LYS A 221 -7.84 20.50 7.44
N LEU A 222 -8.51 19.53 8.05
CA LEU A 222 -8.56 18.15 7.58
C LEU A 222 -9.62 17.91 6.49
N GLY A 223 -10.44 18.91 6.14
CA GLY A 223 -11.56 18.75 5.20
C GLY A 223 -12.59 17.72 5.66
N ALA A 224 -12.78 17.57 6.98
CA ALA A 224 -13.62 16.53 7.56
C ALA A 224 -15.07 16.99 7.74
N LEU A 225 -16.01 16.06 7.55
CA LEU A 225 -17.45 16.33 7.65
C LEU A 225 -17.90 16.51 9.10
N ASN A 226 -17.34 15.73 10.03
CA ASN A 226 -17.67 15.76 11.45
C ASN A 226 -16.42 15.43 12.29
N THR A 227 -16.54 15.48 13.63
CA THR A 227 -15.41 15.23 14.54
C THR A 227 -14.85 13.81 14.40
N THR A 228 -15.71 12.80 14.24
CA THR A 228 -15.26 11.41 14.05
C THR A 228 -14.48 11.24 12.76
N HIS A 229 -14.95 11.85 11.66
CA HIS A 229 -14.23 11.88 10.39
C HIS A 229 -12.91 12.66 10.50
N ALA A 230 -12.85 13.71 11.32
CA ALA A 230 -11.61 14.45 11.58
C ALA A 230 -10.59 13.56 12.33
N VAL A 231 -11.03 12.85 13.37
CA VAL A 231 -10.19 11.87 14.09
C VAL A 231 -9.70 10.78 13.14
N ALA A 232 -10.59 10.19 12.34
CA ALA A 232 -10.23 9.16 11.36
C ALA A 232 -9.18 9.69 10.35
N ARG A 233 -9.37 10.88 9.79
CA ARG A 233 -8.40 11.50 8.87
C ARG A 233 -7.07 11.81 9.55
N ALA A 234 -7.09 12.26 10.81
CA ALA A 234 -5.86 12.56 11.56
C ALA A 234 -5.04 11.28 11.83
N LEU A 235 -5.70 10.18 12.20
CA LEU A 235 -5.09 8.86 12.33
C LEU A 235 -4.54 8.36 10.99
N SER A 236 -5.38 8.33 9.95
CA SER A 236 -4.96 7.85 8.62
C SER A 236 -3.83 8.68 8.05
N ALA A 237 -3.79 9.99 8.27
CA ALA A 237 -2.70 10.84 7.79
C ALA A 237 -1.41 10.77 8.63
N GLY A 238 -1.38 9.94 9.69
CA GLY A 238 -0.22 9.83 10.59
C GLY A 238 0.02 11.08 11.45
N LEU A 239 -0.98 11.96 11.59
CA LEU A 239 -0.86 13.20 12.36
C LEU A 239 -0.96 12.95 13.88
N ILE A 240 -1.72 11.91 14.27
CA ILE A 240 -1.87 11.47 15.65
C ILE A 240 -1.66 9.96 15.75
N VAL A 241 -1.18 9.50 16.90
CA VAL A 241 -1.01 8.10 17.26
C VAL A 241 -1.67 7.88 18.61
N VAL A 242 -2.38 6.77 18.78
CA VAL A 242 -3.30 6.54 19.90
C VAL A 242 -3.19 5.12 20.42
#